data_AF-A0A2H1I2T6-F1
#
_entry.id   AF-A0A2H1I2T6-F1
#
_cell.length_a   1.000
_cell.length_b   1.000
_cell.length_c   1.000
_cell.angle_alpha   90.00
_cell.angle_beta   90.00
_cell.angle_gamma   90.00
#
_symmetry.space_group_name_H-M   'P 1'
#
loop_
_entity.id
_entity.type
_entity.pdbx_description
1 polymer ?
#
loop_
_entity_poly.entity_id
_entity_poly.type
_entity_poly.pdbx_seq_one_letter_code
_entity_poly.pdbx_strand_id
1 'polypeptide(L)'
;MIGQIDTDHGRLDILVNDIGGEAYVEWGTPFWETELDAEMRLFRSGLLTHLHTAHAALPLLTRKPGGLHIEITDGTAEFNASHYRESIFLDLTKTAVSRLAFGLGHELDKAEATAVAITPGWLRSEMMLDHFGTTEDDWMRDSLDETRTEPPRDFAISETPHLLGRSVVTLAADPDRHCFNSTTQDTHGLAVHYGFNDLDGSRPDSWSFITALENDPAADPREFR
;
A
#
# COMPACT_ATOMS: atom_id res chain seq x y z
N MET A 1 -2.07 21.61 10.27
CA MET A 1 -1.44 21.35 8.95
C MET A 1 -2.34 21.80 7.79
N ILE A 2 -3.53 21.22 7.58
CA ILE A 2 -4.40 21.60 6.43
C ILE A 2 -4.73 23.11 6.38
N GLY A 3 -5.03 23.74 7.51
CA GLY A 3 -5.27 25.19 7.55
C GLY A 3 -4.06 26.04 7.13
N GLN A 4 -2.83 25.54 7.31
CA GLN A 4 -1.62 26.20 6.83
C GLN A 4 -1.50 26.08 5.31
N ILE A 5 -1.76 24.89 4.75
CA ILE A 5 -1.79 24.67 3.29
C ILE A 5 -2.85 25.58 2.64
N ASP A 6 -4.04 25.68 3.25
CA ASP A 6 -5.08 26.58 2.77
C ASP A 6 -4.61 28.05 2.80
N THR A 7 -4.01 28.49 3.91
CA THR A 7 -3.51 29.87 4.03
C THR A 7 -2.42 30.19 3.02
N ASP A 8 -1.48 29.28 2.81
CA ASP A 8 -0.28 29.53 2.00
C ASP A 8 -0.50 29.30 0.51
N HIS A 9 -1.40 28.38 0.13
CA HIS A 9 -1.58 27.93 -1.25
C HIS A 9 -3.03 28.03 -1.75
N GLY A 10 -4.03 28.06 -0.86
CA GLY A 10 -5.46 28.14 -1.20
C GLY A 10 -6.03 26.91 -1.92
N ARG A 11 -5.22 25.87 -2.11
CA ARG A 11 -5.56 24.63 -2.84
C ARG A 11 -4.77 23.44 -2.31
N LEU A 12 -5.30 22.25 -2.58
CA LEU A 12 -4.61 20.97 -2.41
C LEU A 12 -4.86 20.14 -3.67
N ASP A 13 -3.81 19.69 -4.34
CA ASP A 13 -3.95 18.97 -5.61
C ASP A 13 -3.88 17.46 -5.44
N ILE A 14 -3.03 17.01 -4.51
CA ILE A 14 -2.76 15.61 -4.27
C ILE A 14 -2.77 15.38 -2.76
N LEU A 15 -3.50 14.36 -2.33
CA LEU A 15 -3.50 13.85 -0.96
C LEU A 15 -3.10 12.38 -0.99
N VAL A 16 -1.90 12.07 -0.48
CA VAL A 16 -1.45 10.69 -0.27
C VAL A 16 -1.56 10.37 1.21
N ASN A 17 -2.28 9.31 1.53
CA ASN A 17 -2.55 8.87 2.89
C ASN A 17 -1.86 7.53 3.10
N ASP A 18 -0.80 7.53 3.91
CA ASP A 18 0.16 6.43 4.03
C ASP A 18 0.53 6.14 5.49
N ILE A 19 -0.38 6.46 6.42
CA ILE A 19 -0.09 6.26 7.84
C ILE A 19 -0.38 4.80 8.19
N GLY A 20 0.68 4.03 8.33
CA GLY A 20 0.61 2.63 8.75
C GLY A 20 0.18 2.41 10.20
N GLY A 21 0.12 1.14 10.57
CA GLY A 21 -0.13 0.65 11.92
C GLY A 21 0.48 -0.72 12.20
N GLU A 22 1.30 -1.23 11.28
CA GLU A 22 1.86 -2.59 11.23
C GLU A 22 2.68 -2.92 12.48
N ALA A 23 3.28 -1.91 13.10
CA ALA A 23 4.00 -2.04 14.37
C ALA A 23 3.12 -2.49 15.56
N TYR A 24 1.78 -2.45 15.41
CA TYR A 24 0.82 -2.87 16.42
C TYR A 24 0.15 -4.21 16.09
N VAL A 25 0.57 -4.91 15.05
CA VAL A 25 -0.02 -6.20 14.68
C VAL A 25 0.49 -7.30 15.61
N GLU A 26 -0.42 -8.01 16.26
CA GLU A 26 -0.14 -9.29 16.89
C GLU A 26 -0.49 -10.45 15.95
N TRP A 27 0.46 -11.36 15.74
CA TRP A 27 0.32 -12.51 14.84
C TRP A 27 0.03 -13.80 15.61
N GLY A 28 -0.78 -14.68 15.03
CA GLY A 28 -1.01 -16.04 15.54
C GLY A 28 -1.90 -16.16 16.78
N THR A 29 -2.35 -15.04 17.37
CA THR A 29 -3.28 -15.04 18.50
C THR A 29 -4.73 -15.04 18.01
N PRO A 30 -5.58 -16.01 18.44
CA PRO A 30 -6.99 -15.99 18.10
C PRO A 30 -7.66 -14.69 18.54
N PHE A 31 -8.57 -14.15 17.72
CA PHE A 31 -9.20 -12.85 17.97
C PHE A 31 -9.77 -12.68 19.38
N TRP A 32 -10.46 -13.70 19.91
CA TRP A 32 -11.07 -13.67 21.25
C TRP A 32 -10.07 -13.76 22.41
N GLU A 33 -8.79 -14.02 22.13
CA GLU A 33 -7.68 -14.07 23.10
C GLU A 33 -6.81 -12.81 23.08
N THR A 34 -7.01 -11.92 22.10
CA THR A 34 -6.23 -10.67 21.97
C THR A 34 -6.54 -9.66 23.07
N GLU A 35 -5.54 -8.86 23.44
CA GLU A 35 -5.74 -7.67 24.28
C GLU A 35 -6.35 -6.54 23.44
N LEU A 36 -7.69 -6.48 23.43
CA LEU A 36 -8.47 -5.60 22.55
C LEU A 36 -7.96 -4.15 22.50
N ASP A 37 -7.62 -3.55 23.64
CA ASP A 37 -7.16 -2.15 23.67
C ASP A 37 -5.78 -1.94 23.01
N ALA A 38 -4.92 -2.96 23.06
CA ALA A 38 -3.63 -2.96 22.38
C ALA A 38 -3.85 -3.07 20.86
N GLU A 39 -4.66 -4.03 20.42
CA GLU A 39 -4.99 -4.23 19.00
C GLU A 39 -5.74 -3.03 18.39
N MET A 40 -6.60 -2.36 19.16
CA MET A 40 -7.29 -1.14 18.72
C MET A 40 -6.31 0.00 18.35
N ARG A 41 -5.03 -0.08 18.75
CA ARG A 41 -4.00 0.87 18.26
C ARG A 41 -3.80 0.75 16.75
N LEU A 42 -3.89 -0.45 16.17
CA LEU A 42 -3.85 -0.66 14.72
C LEU A 42 -5.00 0.07 14.03
N PHE A 43 -6.24 -0.08 14.50
CA PHE A 43 -7.36 0.69 13.94
C PHE A 43 -7.20 2.20 14.08
N ARG A 44 -6.74 2.67 15.25
CA ARG A 44 -6.54 4.10 15.48
C ARG A 44 -5.46 4.67 14.56
N SER A 45 -4.36 3.95 14.38
CA SER A 45 -3.19 4.40 13.61
C SER A 45 -3.32 4.18 12.10
N GLY A 46 -3.91 3.06 11.68
CA GLY A 46 -3.99 2.66 10.27
C GLY A 46 -5.35 2.89 9.58
N LEU A 47 -6.41 3.23 10.31
CA LEU A 47 -7.72 3.54 9.71
C LEU A 47 -8.27 4.91 10.14
N LEU A 48 -8.31 5.19 11.45
CA LEU A 48 -8.91 6.44 11.92
C LEU A 48 -8.10 7.66 11.46
N THR A 49 -6.77 7.58 11.46
CA THR A 49 -5.88 8.59 10.85
C THR A 49 -6.25 8.85 9.40
N HIS A 50 -6.52 7.80 8.63
CA HIS A 50 -6.88 7.91 7.22
C HIS A 50 -8.20 8.68 7.06
N LEU A 51 -9.23 8.28 7.80
CA LEU A 51 -10.53 8.96 7.83
C LEU A 51 -10.43 10.43 8.28
N HIS A 52 -9.70 10.70 9.36
CA HIS A 52 -9.53 12.05 9.88
C HIS A 52 -8.78 12.95 8.88
N THR A 53 -7.75 12.41 8.23
CA THR A 53 -6.96 13.13 7.23
C THR A 53 -7.80 13.44 6.00
N ALA A 54 -8.49 12.45 5.43
CA ALA A 54 -9.38 12.63 4.29
C ALA A 54 -10.49 13.64 4.60
N HIS A 55 -11.20 13.48 5.72
CA HIS A 55 -12.26 14.40 6.14
C HIS A 55 -11.77 15.85 6.26
N ALA A 56 -10.57 16.07 6.82
CA ALA A 56 -10.02 17.41 6.96
C ALA A 56 -9.52 18.01 5.63
N ALA A 57 -8.96 17.19 4.74
CA ALA A 57 -8.24 17.65 3.55
C ALA A 57 -9.11 17.73 2.28
N LEU A 58 -10.09 16.84 2.12
CA LEU A 58 -10.93 16.78 0.92
C LEU A 58 -11.75 18.05 0.64
N PRO A 59 -12.23 18.83 1.64
CA PRO A 59 -12.85 20.13 1.35
C PRO A 59 -11.92 21.13 0.65
N LEU A 60 -10.61 21.03 0.86
CA LEU A 60 -9.62 21.85 0.15
C LEU A 60 -9.29 21.27 -1.22
N LEU A 61 -9.20 19.95 -1.32
CA LEU A 61 -8.91 19.21 -2.56
C LEU A 61 -9.99 19.39 -3.62
N THR A 62 -11.26 19.42 -3.20
CA THR A 62 -12.43 19.52 -4.08
C THR A 62 -12.75 20.94 -4.56
N ARG A 63 -11.98 21.96 -4.16
CA ARG A 63 -12.20 23.35 -4.62
C ARG A 63 -11.95 23.54 -6.11
N LYS A 64 -11.18 22.64 -6.73
CA LYS A 64 -10.86 22.65 -8.16
C LYS A 64 -11.01 21.25 -8.73
N PRO A 65 -11.41 21.13 -10.01
CA PRO A 65 -11.42 19.85 -10.69
C PRO A 65 -9.99 19.27 -10.80
N GLY A 66 -9.91 17.95 -10.89
CA GLY A 66 -8.65 17.22 -11.09
C GLY A 66 -7.89 16.87 -9.81
N GLY A 67 -8.48 17.01 -8.63
CA GLY A 67 -7.84 16.55 -7.38
C GLY A 67 -7.55 15.05 -7.39
N LEU A 68 -6.46 14.62 -6.74
CA LEU A 68 -6.08 13.21 -6.63
C LEU A 68 -5.93 12.81 -5.15
N HIS A 69 -6.74 11.85 -4.73
CA HIS A 69 -6.67 11.23 -3.42
C HIS A 69 -6.16 9.79 -3.55
N ILE A 70 -5.11 9.46 -2.82
CA ILE A 70 -4.48 8.14 -2.82
C ILE A 70 -4.50 7.61 -1.39
N GLU A 71 -5.01 6.39 -1.25
CA GLU A 71 -4.92 5.60 -0.03
C GLU A 71 -3.87 4.49 -0.21
N ILE A 72 -2.80 4.49 0.59
CA ILE A 72 -1.84 3.39 0.59
C ILE A 72 -2.39 2.29 1.49
N THR A 73 -2.54 1.10 0.91
CA THR A 73 -3.14 -0.07 1.54
C THR A 73 -2.21 -1.28 1.39
N ASP A 74 -2.70 -2.46 1.73
CA ASP A 74 -1.99 -3.71 1.56
C ASP A 74 -2.99 -4.80 1.12
N GLY A 75 -2.79 -5.33 -0.09
CA GLY A 75 -3.70 -6.21 -0.82
C GLY A 75 -4.62 -5.47 -1.77
N THR A 76 -4.82 -6.06 -2.96
CA THR A 76 -5.84 -5.60 -3.91
C THR A 76 -7.24 -5.90 -3.36
N ALA A 77 -8.25 -5.18 -3.84
CA ALA A 77 -9.63 -5.46 -3.45
C ALA A 77 -10.08 -6.89 -3.82
N GLU A 78 -9.58 -7.43 -4.93
CA GLU A 78 -9.83 -8.81 -5.34
C GLU A 78 -9.13 -9.80 -4.42
N PHE A 79 -7.84 -9.58 -4.12
CA PHE A 79 -7.08 -10.44 -3.23
C PHE A 79 -7.72 -10.49 -1.83
N ASN A 80 -7.99 -9.35 -1.22
CA ASN A 80 -8.56 -9.27 0.13
C ASN A 80 -10.03 -9.75 0.20
N ALA A 81 -10.73 -9.92 -0.93
CA ALA A 81 -12.09 -10.46 -0.92
C ALA A 81 -12.14 -11.97 -0.61
N SER A 82 -11.06 -12.70 -0.89
CA SER A 82 -10.98 -14.15 -0.67
C SER A 82 -9.89 -14.60 0.30
N HIS A 83 -9.00 -13.71 0.72
CA HIS A 83 -7.86 -14.04 1.59
C HIS A 83 -7.96 -13.33 2.94
N TYR A 84 -7.69 -14.08 4.01
CA TYR A 84 -7.63 -13.56 5.37
C TYR A 84 -6.18 -13.22 5.75
N ARG A 85 -5.96 -12.02 6.30
CA ARG A 85 -4.62 -11.45 6.56
C ARG A 85 -4.02 -11.83 7.92
N GLU A 86 -4.26 -13.06 8.36
CA GLU A 86 -3.78 -13.70 9.61
C GLU A 86 -4.13 -13.00 10.95
N SER A 87 -4.45 -11.70 10.93
CA SER A 87 -4.98 -10.90 12.04
C SER A 87 -6.26 -10.19 11.61
N ILE A 88 -7.34 -10.35 12.39
CA ILE A 88 -8.63 -9.67 12.16
C ILE A 88 -8.47 -8.15 12.16
N PHE A 89 -7.63 -7.60 13.02
CA PHE A 89 -7.42 -6.16 13.11
C PHE A 89 -6.70 -5.62 11.88
N LEU A 90 -5.67 -6.34 11.39
CA LEU A 90 -4.97 -5.97 10.17
C LEU A 90 -5.87 -6.10 8.94
N ASP A 91 -6.56 -7.23 8.83
CA ASP A 91 -7.47 -7.57 7.73
C ASP A 91 -8.54 -6.49 7.55
N LEU A 92 -9.25 -6.16 8.64
CA LEU A 92 -10.28 -5.14 8.62
C LEU A 92 -9.71 -3.74 8.39
N THR A 93 -8.55 -3.41 8.97
CA THR A 93 -7.91 -2.10 8.79
C THR A 93 -7.55 -1.86 7.33
N LYS A 94 -6.81 -2.78 6.71
CA LYS A 94 -6.33 -2.63 5.33
C LYS A 94 -7.48 -2.72 4.32
N THR A 95 -8.43 -3.63 4.53
CA THR A 95 -9.64 -3.70 3.70
C THR A 95 -10.47 -2.42 3.81
N ALA A 96 -10.61 -1.84 5.01
CA ALA A 96 -11.34 -0.59 5.19
C ALA A 96 -10.66 0.60 4.50
N VAL A 97 -9.32 0.66 4.48
CA VAL A 97 -8.57 1.70 3.74
C VAL A 97 -8.83 1.58 2.23
N SER A 98 -8.78 0.38 1.65
CA SER A 98 -9.12 0.18 0.23
C SER A 98 -10.58 0.55 -0.07
N ARG A 99 -11.51 0.23 0.85
CA ARG A 99 -12.93 0.58 0.72
C ARG A 99 -13.19 2.07 0.91
N LEU A 100 -12.36 2.78 1.68
CA LEU A 100 -12.42 4.22 1.83
C LEU A 100 -12.15 4.91 0.48
N ALA A 101 -11.07 4.54 -0.21
CA ALA A 101 -10.79 5.06 -1.55
C ALA A 101 -11.93 4.77 -2.54
N PHE A 102 -12.45 3.54 -2.52
CA PHE A 102 -13.61 3.16 -3.33
C PHE A 102 -14.81 4.09 -3.10
N GLY A 103 -15.19 4.29 -1.82
CA GLY A 103 -16.33 5.11 -1.44
C GLY A 103 -16.13 6.58 -1.79
N LEU A 104 -14.96 7.12 -1.47
CA LEU A 104 -14.60 8.49 -1.78
C LEU A 104 -14.59 8.76 -3.29
N GLY A 105 -14.21 7.78 -4.11
CA GLY A 105 -14.22 7.96 -5.57
C GLY A 105 -15.62 8.25 -6.12
N HIS A 106 -16.67 7.68 -5.53
CA HIS A 106 -18.06 8.01 -5.87
C HIS A 106 -18.46 9.43 -5.42
N GLU A 107 -17.98 9.89 -4.27
CA GLU A 107 -18.29 11.23 -3.77
C GLU A 107 -17.52 12.32 -4.53
N LEU A 108 -16.26 12.04 -4.85
CA LEU A 108 -15.33 12.94 -5.52
C LEU A 108 -15.57 13.06 -7.03
N ASP A 109 -16.31 12.13 -7.63
CA ASP A 109 -16.71 12.17 -9.05
C ASP A 109 -17.36 13.51 -9.44
N LYS A 110 -18.25 14.03 -8.57
CA LYS A 110 -18.92 15.33 -8.79
C LYS A 110 -17.98 16.52 -8.78
N ALA A 111 -16.81 16.38 -8.17
CA ALA A 111 -15.76 17.39 -8.13
C ALA A 111 -14.69 17.15 -9.21
N GLU A 112 -14.92 16.23 -10.15
CA GLU A 112 -13.96 15.81 -11.18
C GLU A 112 -12.61 15.40 -10.57
N ALA A 113 -12.65 14.80 -9.38
CA ALA A 113 -11.48 14.30 -8.66
C ALA A 113 -11.45 12.77 -8.68
N THR A 114 -10.27 12.21 -8.45
CA THR A 114 -10.02 10.76 -8.47
C THR A 114 -9.64 10.31 -7.07
N ALA A 115 -10.28 9.26 -6.56
CA ALA A 115 -9.76 8.49 -5.43
C ALA A 115 -9.42 7.07 -5.85
N VAL A 116 -8.25 6.61 -5.41
CA VAL A 116 -7.69 5.30 -5.74
C VAL A 116 -6.91 4.77 -4.55
N ALA A 117 -6.96 3.47 -4.33
CA ALA A 117 -6.05 2.81 -3.40
C ALA A 117 -4.85 2.24 -4.15
N ILE A 118 -3.65 2.34 -3.60
CA ILE A 118 -2.44 1.70 -4.12
C ILE A 118 -1.92 0.74 -3.07
N THR A 119 -1.71 -0.52 -3.44
CA THR A 119 -0.98 -1.48 -2.62
C THR A 119 0.42 -1.67 -3.18
N PRO A 120 1.47 -1.53 -2.37
CA PRO A 120 2.77 -2.08 -2.73
C PRO A 120 2.72 -3.61 -2.71
N GLY A 121 3.77 -4.22 -3.25
CA GLY A 121 4.15 -5.61 -2.95
C GLY A 121 4.83 -5.72 -1.59
N TRP A 122 5.73 -6.70 -1.42
CA TRP A 122 6.53 -6.80 -0.20
C TRP A 122 7.57 -5.68 -0.17
N LEU A 123 7.34 -4.64 0.65
CA LEU A 123 8.27 -3.51 0.76
C LEU A 123 9.56 -3.90 1.48
N ARG A 124 10.71 -3.65 0.86
CA ARG A 124 12.02 -3.62 1.53
C ARG A 124 12.34 -2.23 2.08
N SER A 125 11.49 -1.75 2.99
CA SER A 125 11.74 -0.48 3.69
C SER A 125 12.95 -0.59 4.62
N GLU A 126 13.48 0.54 5.08
CA GLU A 126 14.57 0.59 6.05
C GLU A 126 14.23 -0.21 7.32
N MET A 127 12.97 -0.16 7.77
CA MET A 127 12.49 -0.95 8.91
C MET A 127 12.59 -2.45 8.64
N MET A 128 12.23 -2.92 7.44
CA MET A 128 12.30 -4.35 7.08
C MET A 128 13.75 -4.81 6.89
N LEU A 129 14.60 -3.97 6.29
CA LEU A 129 16.02 -4.26 6.13
C LEU A 129 16.70 -4.39 7.51
N ASP A 130 16.42 -3.47 8.43
CA ASP A 130 16.90 -3.52 9.82
C ASP A 130 16.36 -4.76 10.55
N HIS A 131 15.08 -5.07 10.39
CA HIS A 131 14.44 -6.24 11.01
C HIS A 131 15.11 -7.55 10.58
N PHE A 132 15.40 -7.71 9.29
CA PHE A 132 16.03 -8.90 8.74
C PHE A 132 17.56 -8.89 8.82
N GLY A 133 18.17 -7.81 9.32
CA GLY A 133 19.62 -7.69 9.41
C GLY A 133 20.31 -7.80 8.04
N THR A 134 19.74 -7.17 7.03
CA THR A 134 20.28 -7.10 5.66
C THR A 134 20.36 -5.65 5.18
N THR A 135 20.89 -5.42 3.97
CA THR A 135 21.00 -4.10 3.36
C THR A 135 20.35 -4.07 1.97
N GLU A 136 20.12 -2.87 1.44
CA GLU A 136 19.61 -2.66 0.07
C GLU A 136 20.55 -3.25 -1.00
N ASP A 137 21.84 -3.41 -0.72
CA ASP A 137 22.79 -4.03 -1.65
C ASP A 137 22.82 -5.56 -1.55
N ASP A 138 22.42 -6.12 -0.39
CA ASP A 138 22.66 -7.52 -0.05
C ASP A 138 21.39 -8.37 0.08
N TRP A 139 20.21 -7.75 0.22
CA TRP A 139 18.94 -8.44 0.51
C TRP A 139 18.64 -9.62 -0.41
N MET A 140 18.92 -9.52 -1.71
CA MET A 140 18.67 -10.60 -2.67
C MET A 140 19.55 -11.81 -2.38
N ARG A 141 20.85 -11.58 -2.17
CA ARG A 141 21.80 -12.64 -1.82
C ARG A 141 21.40 -13.27 -0.49
N ASP A 142 21.11 -12.44 0.50
CA ASP A 142 20.82 -12.88 1.86
C ASP A 142 19.49 -13.64 1.94
N SER A 143 18.47 -13.27 1.14
CA SER A 143 17.19 -14.00 1.05
C SER A 143 17.34 -15.37 0.40
N LEU A 144 18.25 -15.49 -0.58
CA LEU A 144 18.46 -16.74 -1.32
C LEU A 144 19.52 -17.66 -0.71
N ASP A 145 20.10 -17.28 0.43
CA ASP A 145 21.09 -18.08 1.15
C ASP A 145 20.38 -19.15 2.02
N GLU A 146 20.42 -20.40 1.57
CA GLU A 146 19.83 -21.55 2.28
C GLU A 146 20.42 -21.80 3.68
N THR A 147 21.56 -21.17 4.02
CA THR A 147 22.16 -21.25 5.36
C THR A 147 21.58 -20.24 6.34
N ARG A 148 20.78 -19.28 5.85
CA ARG A 148 20.11 -18.26 6.64
C ARG A 148 18.63 -18.60 6.83
N THR A 149 18.07 -18.13 7.94
CA THR A 149 16.62 -18.14 8.19
C THR A 149 16.00 -16.79 7.87
N GLU A 150 16.75 -15.70 8.04
CA GLU A 150 16.31 -14.33 7.81
C GLU A 150 17.31 -13.56 6.91
N PRO A 151 16.83 -12.77 5.94
CA PRO A 151 15.43 -12.65 5.50
C PRO A 151 14.89 -13.98 4.90
N PRO A 152 13.57 -14.19 4.89
CA PRO A 152 13.00 -15.39 4.29
C PRO A 152 13.24 -15.38 2.77
N ARG A 153 13.27 -16.57 2.16
CA ARG A 153 13.44 -16.73 0.70
C ARG A 153 12.51 -15.84 -0.11
N ASP A 154 11.27 -15.73 0.35
CA ASP A 154 10.21 -15.00 -0.32
C ASP A 154 10.46 -13.48 -0.34
N PHE A 155 11.29 -12.95 0.58
CA PHE A 155 11.72 -11.54 0.55
C PHE A 155 12.53 -11.19 -0.70
N ALA A 156 13.01 -12.19 -1.45
CA ALA A 156 13.61 -12.00 -2.77
C ALA A 156 12.63 -11.36 -3.80
N ILE A 157 11.31 -11.40 -3.57
CA ILE A 157 10.32 -10.68 -4.41
C ILE A 157 10.16 -9.20 -4.03
N SER A 158 10.83 -8.73 -2.98
CA SER A 158 10.56 -7.40 -2.44
C SER A 158 10.85 -6.26 -3.41
N GLU A 159 10.16 -5.15 -3.20
CA GLU A 159 10.26 -3.91 -3.98
C GLU A 159 10.68 -2.73 -3.10
N THR A 160 11.34 -1.73 -3.69
CA THR A 160 11.70 -0.53 -2.92
C THR A 160 10.48 0.37 -2.66
N PRO A 161 10.54 1.20 -1.60
CA PRO A 161 9.63 2.34 -1.47
C PRO A 161 9.67 3.31 -2.67
N HIS A 162 10.76 3.32 -3.46
CA HIS A 162 10.83 4.15 -4.67
C HIS A 162 9.90 3.67 -5.77
N LEU A 163 9.62 2.36 -5.87
CA LEU A 163 8.64 1.86 -6.83
C LEU A 163 7.24 2.40 -6.52
N LEU A 164 6.84 2.35 -5.25
CA LEU A 164 5.59 2.97 -4.79
C LEU A 164 5.56 4.47 -5.06
N GLY A 165 6.65 5.19 -4.75
CA GLY A 165 6.78 6.61 -5.03
C GLY A 165 6.64 6.94 -6.52
N ARG A 166 7.21 6.10 -7.41
CA ARG A 166 7.06 6.23 -8.86
C ARG A 166 5.60 6.03 -9.29
N SER A 167 4.91 5.03 -8.75
CA SER A 167 3.48 4.80 -8.99
C SER A 167 2.62 6.02 -8.65
N VAL A 168 2.89 6.66 -7.51
CA VAL A 168 2.21 7.91 -7.10
C VAL A 168 2.49 9.03 -8.10
N VAL A 169 3.75 9.23 -8.49
CA VAL A 169 4.15 10.29 -9.44
C VAL A 169 3.54 10.07 -10.82
N THR A 170 3.56 8.85 -11.34
CA THR A 170 2.99 8.55 -12.67
C THR A 170 1.50 8.78 -12.68
N LEU A 171 0.78 8.33 -11.64
CA LEU A 171 -0.65 8.56 -11.53
C LEU A 171 -0.98 10.07 -11.40
N ALA A 172 -0.21 10.80 -10.61
CA ALA A 172 -0.38 12.25 -10.47
C ALA A 172 -0.13 13.03 -11.77
N ALA A 173 0.78 12.54 -12.61
CA ALA A 173 1.12 13.14 -13.89
C ALA A 173 0.15 12.73 -15.02
N ASP A 174 -0.60 11.64 -14.85
CA ASP A 174 -1.51 11.13 -15.86
C ASP A 174 -2.79 12.00 -15.98
N PRO A 175 -3.06 12.61 -17.15
CA PRO A 175 -4.30 13.36 -17.39
C PRO A 175 -5.54 12.45 -17.44
N ASP A 176 -5.38 11.17 -17.75
CA ASP A 176 -6.44 10.17 -17.88
C ASP A 176 -6.61 9.31 -16.61
N ARG A 177 -5.94 9.68 -15.51
CA ARG A 177 -5.94 8.95 -14.22
C ARG A 177 -7.31 8.65 -13.65
N HIS A 178 -8.35 9.37 -14.09
CA HIS A 178 -9.71 9.15 -13.64
C HIS A 178 -10.24 7.75 -14.02
N CYS A 179 -9.62 7.06 -14.98
CA CYS A 179 -9.89 5.65 -15.26
C CYS A 179 -9.62 4.72 -14.06
N PHE A 180 -8.80 5.15 -13.08
CA PHE A 180 -8.52 4.42 -11.84
C PHE A 180 -9.45 4.82 -10.67
N ASN A 181 -10.42 5.71 -10.90
CA ASN A 181 -11.32 6.15 -9.83
C ASN A 181 -12.12 4.98 -9.22
N SER A 182 -12.23 4.97 -7.90
CA SER A 182 -12.89 3.91 -7.13
C SER A 182 -12.28 2.51 -7.33
N THR A 183 -10.97 2.42 -7.61
CA THR A 183 -10.27 1.13 -7.76
C THR A 183 -9.14 0.96 -6.75
N THR A 184 -8.60 -0.26 -6.68
CA THR A 184 -7.34 -0.58 -6.02
C THR A 184 -6.36 -1.07 -7.08
N GLN A 185 -5.17 -0.48 -7.10
CA GLN A 185 -4.09 -0.84 -8.02
C GLN A 185 -2.91 -1.36 -7.21
N ASP A 186 -2.14 -2.30 -7.77
CA ASP A 186 -0.84 -2.68 -7.24
C ASP A 186 0.30 -2.00 -8.00
N THR A 187 1.46 -1.90 -7.35
CA THR A 187 2.67 -1.29 -7.92
C THR A 187 3.17 -1.98 -9.19
N HIS A 188 3.06 -3.31 -9.29
CA HIS A 188 3.41 -4.05 -10.50
C HIS A 188 2.50 -3.67 -11.67
N GLY A 189 1.18 -3.68 -11.47
CA GLY A 189 0.19 -3.31 -12.47
C GLY A 189 0.42 -1.88 -13.00
N LEU A 190 0.69 -0.92 -12.11
CA LEU A 190 1.00 0.45 -12.50
C LEU A 190 2.36 0.55 -13.23
N ALA A 191 3.38 -0.19 -12.78
CA ALA A 191 4.70 -0.24 -13.43
C ALA A 191 4.62 -0.79 -14.86
N VAL A 192 3.81 -1.84 -15.07
CA VAL A 192 3.53 -2.39 -16.40
C VAL A 192 2.75 -1.39 -17.25
N HIS A 193 1.69 -0.80 -16.70
CA HIS A 193 0.82 0.14 -17.42
C HIS A 193 1.58 1.38 -17.92
N TYR A 194 2.36 2.01 -17.05
CA TYR A 194 3.08 3.25 -17.36
C TYR A 194 4.53 3.04 -17.85
N GLY A 195 5.03 1.80 -17.82
CA GLY A 195 6.34 1.46 -18.36
C GLY A 195 7.53 1.96 -17.53
N PHE A 196 7.43 1.94 -16.20
CA PHE A 196 8.55 2.24 -15.31
C PHE A 196 9.01 1.00 -14.53
N ASN A 197 10.21 1.07 -13.96
CA ASN A 197 10.84 -0.02 -13.23
C ASN A 197 11.27 0.47 -11.84
N ASP A 198 11.54 -0.49 -10.96
CA ASP A 198 12.22 -0.27 -9.68
C ASP A 198 13.70 0.11 -9.90
N LEU A 199 14.43 0.44 -8.82
CA LEU A 199 15.81 0.92 -8.87
C LEU A 199 16.80 -0.09 -9.48
N ASP A 200 16.54 -1.38 -9.29
CA ASP A 200 17.34 -2.49 -9.86
C ASP A 200 16.94 -2.83 -11.31
N GLY A 201 15.96 -2.12 -11.87
CA GLY A 201 15.44 -2.33 -13.20
C GLY A 201 14.32 -3.38 -13.31
N SER A 202 13.88 -3.98 -12.20
CA SER A 202 12.84 -5.01 -12.17
C SER A 202 11.41 -4.42 -12.02
N ARG A 203 10.38 -5.28 -12.08
CA ARG A 203 8.96 -4.98 -11.80
C ARG A 203 8.33 -6.10 -10.97
N PRO A 204 8.65 -6.20 -9.67
CA PRO A 204 8.24 -7.35 -8.86
C PRO A 204 6.73 -7.51 -8.78
N ASP A 205 6.21 -8.66 -9.20
CA ASP A 205 4.80 -9.07 -9.08
C ASP A 205 4.59 -9.89 -7.80
N SER A 206 4.59 -9.19 -6.67
CA SER A 206 4.43 -9.83 -5.36
C SER A 206 3.09 -10.55 -5.22
N TRP A 207 2.00 -10.02 -5.79
CA TRP A 207 0.67 -10.59 -5.63
C TRP A 207 0.51 -11.89 -6.42
N SER A 208 0.99 -11.95 -7.67
CA SER A 208 1.01 -13.21 -8.42
C SER A 208 1.94 -14.24 -7.78
N PHE A 209 3.07 -13.81 -7.20
CA PHE A 209 3.96 -14.69 -6.47
C PHE A 209 3.31 -15.31 -5.23
N ILE A 210 2.58 -14.51 -4.43
CA ILE A 210 1.83 -15.02 -3.27
C ILE A 210 0.80 -16.07 -3.71
N THR A 211 0.03 -15.81 -4.77
CA THR A 211 -0.90 -16.81 -5.32
C THR A 211 -0.19 -18.07 -5.85
N ALA A 212 1.02 -17.92 -6.40
CA ALA A 212 1.82 -19.07 -6.84
C ALA A 212 2.26 -19.93 -5.64
N LEU A 213 2.69 -19.32 -4.54
CA LEU A 213 3.10 -20.03 -3.31
C LEU A 213 1.98 -20.89 -2.70
N GLU A 214 0.73 -20.44 -2.79
CA GLU A 214 -0.44 -21.21 -2.33
C GLU A 214 -0.61 -22.53 -3.09
N ASN A 215 -0.19 -22.55 -4.36
CA ASN A 215 -0.28 -23.72 -5.23
C ASN A 215 0.99 -24.58 -5.21
N ASP A 216 2.15 -23.94 -5.09
CA ASP A 216 3.46 -24.57 -5.03
C ASP A 216 4.37 -23.84 -4.02
N PRO A 217 4.59 -24.41 -2.81
CA PRO A 217 5.50 -23.84 -1.83
C PRO A 217 6.96 -23.71 -2.30
N ALA A 218 7.32 -24.32 -3.44
CA ALA A 218 8.65 -24.21 -4.04
C ALA A 218 8.75 -23.11 -5.13
N ALA A 219 7.65 -22.39 -5.43
CA ALA A 219 7.62 -21.33 -6.43
C ALA A 219 8.81 -20.37 -6.26
N ASP A 220 9.47 -20.00 -7.36
CA ASP A 220 10.69 -19.18 -7.32
C ASP A 220 10.35 -17.69 -7.40
N PRO A 221 10.61 -16.88 -6.36
CA PRO A 221 10.33 -15.45 -6.40
C PRO A 221 11.03 -14.75 -7.56
N ARG A 222 12.15 -15.28 -8.07
CA ARG A 222 12.86 -14.70 -9.20
C ARG A 222 12.09 -14.75 -10.51
N GLU A 223 11.12 -15.67 -10.65
CA GLU A 223 10.27 -15.77 -11.84
C GLU A 223 9.22 -14.64 -11.92
N PHE A 224 9.02 -13.91 -10.82
CA PHE A 224 8.03 -12.84 -10.70
C PHE A 224 8.67 -11.45 -10.62
N ARG A 225 9.94 -11.28 -10.99
CA ARG A 225 10.67 -10.00 -10.90
C ARG A 225 10.83 -9.26 -12.23
#